data_AF-A0A947M7V0-F1
#
_entry.id   AF-A0A947M7V0-F1
#
_cell.length_a   1.000
_cell.length_b   1.000
_cell.length_c   1.000
_cell.angle_alpha   90.00
_cell.angle_beta   90.00
_cell.angle_gamma   90.00
#
_symmetry.space_group_name_H-M   'P 1'
#
loop_
_entity.id
_entity.type
_entity.pdbx_description
1 polymer ?
#
loop_
_entity_poly.entity_id
_entity_poly.type
_entity_poly.pdbx_seq_one_letter_code
_entity_poly.pdbx_strand_id
1 'polypeptide(L)'
;MSSDFSASLMREKFIIRDVTATDAEGGVPIIALSNRLDVPLGVQDGLSEENFVVRAQNMHTCARIAARIAQDHFENGAIMGRKKPFDWDYIWLSTIKGYEKDWNHNRWIAIYHKGRVVFESGPGIRHPFLDIIEQCEAVNPDSYDKSLKIAEDAFRQAGKFVTIEYDSNVALILSIKDDEGKCGVIVRGPSRTTTFNFTAKKRGGRGVKSSQCLSAAAAFLEGIQLAFLVGMTNIKQHYELIDNYSDDAHQGRAASQKLGRLNSAIAQFENLVEVVYRPDRPDFGKMIDDAEIFAKKILAKEIERKIDSGEISGEGWVR
;
A
#
# COMPACT_ATOMS: atom_id res chain seq x y z
N MET A 1 29.48 2.03 -4.17
CA MET A 1 28.83 3.28 -3.73
C MET A 1 27.34 3.11 -3.95
N SER A 2 26.50 3.34 -2.95
CA SER A 2 25.04 3.29 -3.14
C SER A 2 24.66 4.45 -4.06
N SER A 3 24.05 4.16 -5.21
CA SER A 3 23.40 5.19 -6.03
C SER A 3 22.29 5.85 -5.22
N ASP A 4 22.11 7.16 -5.41
CA ASP A 4 20.97 7.88 -4.87
C ASP A 4 19.67 7.21 -5.34
N PHE A 5 18.71 7.05 -4.43
CA PHE A 5 17.42 6.44 -4.74
C PHE A 5 16.31 7.22 -4.04
N SER A 6 15.25 7.57 -4.75
CA SER A 6 14.10 8.28 -4.20
C SER A 6 12.81 7.67 -4.73
N ALA A 7 11.84 7.41 -3.86
CA ALA A 7 10.56 6.83 -4.24
C ALA A 7 9.43 7.42 -3.39
N SER A 8 8.26 7.61 -4.00
CA SER A 8 7.06 8.10 -3.32
C SER A 8 5.88 7.18 -3.63
N LEU A 9 5.17 6.75 -2.58
CA LEU A 9 3.94 5.97 -2.70
C LEU A 9 2.74 6.90 -2.51
N MET A 10 1.90 6.96 -3.53
CA MET A 10 0.65 7.71 -3.56
C MET A 10 -0.53 6.76 -3.38
N ARG A 11 -1.50 7.16 -2.55
CA ARG A 11 -2.87 6.64 -2.58
C ARG A 11 -3.69 7.53 -3.49
N GLU A 12 -4.34 6.93 -4.48
CA GLU A 12 -5.03 7.65 -5.52
C GLU A 12 -6.48 7.20 -5.63
N LYS A 13 -7.35 8.17 -5.88
CA LYS A 13 -8.75 7.98 -6.22
C LYS A 13 -9.08 8.83 -7.42
N PHE A 14 -9.59 8.19 -8.46
CA PHE A 14 -10.14 8.84 -9.64
C PHE A 14 -11.66 8.68 -9.62
N ILE A 15 -12.38 9.77 -9.84
CA ILE A 15 -13.84 9.76 -10.03
C ILE A 15 -14.09 10.27 -11.45
N ILE A 16 -14.56 9.38 -12.32
CA ILE A 16 -14.79 9.67 -13.73
C ILE A 16 -16.30 9.82 -13.92
N ARG A 17 -16.73 10.99 -14.39
CA ARG A 17 -18.14 11.33 -14.62
C ARG A 17 -18.37 11.57 -16.10
N ASP A 18 -19.43 10.96 -16.64
CA ASP A 18 -19.90 11.28 -17.99
C ASP A 18 -20.67 12.61 -17.93
N VAL A 19 -20.25 13.60 -18.74
CA VAL A 19 -20.90 14.92 -18.76
C VAL A 19 -22.14 14.97 -19.66
N THR A 20 -22.40 13.91 -20.43
CA THR A 20 -23.56 13.81 -21.33
C THR A 20 -24.73 13.04 -20.73
N ALA A 21 -24.50 12.30 -19.63
CA ALA A 21 -25.56 11.63 -18.90
C ALA A 21 -26.50 12.67 -18.27
N THR A 22 -27.78 12.65 -18.64
CA THR A 22 -28.79 13.52 -18.01
C THR A 22 -29.04 13.09 -16.56
N ASP A 23 -29.36 14.03 -15.66
CA ASP A 23 -29.62 13.75 -14.24
C ASP A 23 -30.71 12.68 -14.01
N ALA A 24 -31.59 12.47 -15.00
CA ALA A 24 -32.61 11.42 -14.99
C ALA A 24 -32.06 10.01 -15.24
N GLU A 25 -30.91 9.88 -15.91
CA GLU A 25 -30.18 8.63 -16.13
C GLU A 25 -29.04 8.42 -15.13
N GLY A 26 -28.76 9.42 -14.28
CA GLY A 26 -27.93 9.29 -13.07
C GLY A 26 -26.67 8.47 -13.30
N GLY A 27 -25.85 8.86 -14.28
CA GLY A 27 -24.63 8.12 -14.65
C GLY A 27 -23.77 7.85 -13.41
N VAL A 28 -23.76 6.59 -12.96
CA VAL A 28 -23.05 6.19 -11.75
C VAL A 28 -21.56 6.51 -11.97
N PRO A 29 -20.95 7.37 -11.13
CA PRO A 29 -19.56 7.75 -11.33
C PRO A 29 -18.67 6.51 -11.25
N ILE A 30 -17.76 6.39 -12.21
CA ILE A 30 -16.77 5.32 -12.20
C ILE A 30 -15.69 5.71 -11.19
N ILE A 31 -15.44 4.85 -10.21
CA ILE A 31 -14.41 5.06 -9.19
C ILE A 31 -13.25 4.10 -9.45
N ALA A 32 -12.08 4.64 -9.77
CA ALA A 32 -10.84 3.87 -9.87
C ALA A 32 -9.94 4.19 -8.67
N LEU A 33 -9.68 3.19 -7.84
CA LEU A 33 -8.77 3.30 -6.69
C LEU A 33 -7.43 2.64 -7.04
N SER A 34 -6.33 3.26 -6.63
CA SER A 34 -5.00 2.70 -6.84
C SER A 34 -4.05 3.15 -5.74
N ASN A 35 -3.03 2.33 -5.46
CA ASN A 35 -1.80 2.83 -4.86
C ASN A 35 -0.73 2.81 -5.94
N ARG A 36 0.09 3.85 -6.05
CA ARG A 36 1.09 4.04 -7.11
C ARG A 36 2.43 4.34 -6.47
N LEU A 37 3.47 3.61 -6.87
CA LEU A 37 4.84 3.83 -6.40
C LEU A 37 5.78 3.90 -7.61
N ASP A 38 6.42 5.05 -7.80
CA ASP A 38 7.52 5.18 -8.75
C ASP A 38 8.78 4.54 -8.18
N VAL A 39 9.47 3.79 -9.03
CA VAL A 39 10.70 3.07 -8.70
C VAL A 39 11.77 3.48 -9.74
N PRO A 40 12.38 4.67 -9.57
CA PRO A 40 13.44 5.11 -10.44
C PRO A 40 14.72 4.33 -10.11
N LEU A 41 15.19 3.53 -11.06
CA LEU A 41 16.43 2.78 -10.94
C LEU A 41 17.46 3.44 -11.85
N GLY A 42 18.42 4.11 -11.21
CA GLY A 42 19.46 4.86 -11.90
C GLY A 42 20.36 3.98 -12.77
N VAL A 43 21.17 4.65 -13.58
CA VAL A 43 22.20 4.05 -14.43
C VAL A 43 23.22 3.29 -13.57
N GLN A 44 23.34 1.98 -13.81
CA GLN A 44 24.51 1.20 -13.40
C GLN A 44 25.35 0.88 -14.64
N ASP A 45 26.67 1.06 -14.55
CA ASP A 45 27.64 0.58 -15.52
C ASP A 45 27.38 0.98 -17.00
N GLY A 46 26.86 2.19 -17.24
CA GLY A 46 26.59 2.72 -18.57
C GLY A 46 25.32 2.18 -19.24
N LEU A 47 24.47 1.45 -18.51
CA LEU A 47 23.15 1.00 -18.98
C LEU A 47 22.09 2.09 -18.85
N SER A 48 21.03 1.99 -19.64
CA SER A 48 19.89 2.93 -19.60
C SER A 48 19.22 2.93 -18.24
N GLU A 49 18.83 4.12 -17.76
CA GLU A 49 17.93 4.30 -16.63
C GLU A 49 16.64 3.48 -16.83
N GLU A 50 16.23 2.76 -15.81
CA GLU A 50 14.96 2.02 -15.80
C GLU A 50 14.04 2.62 -14.74
N ASN A 51 12.93 3.18 -15.19
CA ASN A 51 11.86 3.58 -14.29
C ASN A 51 10.71 2.57 -14.38
N PHE A 52 10.29 2.07 -13.23
CA PHE A 52 9.10 1.24 -13.11
C PHE A 52 8.06 1.95 -12.25
N VAL A 53 6.78 1.78 -12.61
CA VAL A 53 5.67 2.19 -11.76
C VAL A 53 4.97 0.94 -11.26
N VAL A 54 4.87 0.80 -9.95
CA VAL A 54 4.15 -0.32 -9.32
C VAL A 54 2.81 0.19 -8.83
N ARG A 55 1.72 -0.36 -9.41
CA ARG A 55 0.36 -0.15 -8.94
C ARG A 55 -0.20 -1.40 -8.30
N ALA A 56 -0.85 -1.27 -7.15
CA ALA A 56 -1.52 -2.39 -6.50
C ALA A 56 -2.71 -1.92 -5.65
N GLN A 57 -3.56 -2.88 -5.29
CA GLN A 57 -4.69 -2.65 -4.38
C GLN A 57 -4.26 -2.15 -2.99
N ASN A 58 -3.09 -2.60 -2.50
CA ASN A 58 -2.59 -2.31 -1.17
C ASN A 58 -1.19 -1.65 -1.20
N MET A 59 -0.96 -0.68 -0.31
CA MET A 59 0.29 0.08 -0.23
C MET A 59 1.51 -0.81 0.08
N HIS A 60 1.39 -1.72 1.05
CA HIS A 60 2.49 -2.63 1.40
C HIS A 60 2.86 -3.57 0.26
N THR A 61 1.91 -3.92 -0.60
CA THR A 61 2.16 -4.72 -1.80
C THR A 61 2.99 -3.93 -2.81
N CYS A 62 2.67 -2.66 -3.08
CA CYS A 62 3.51 -1.79 -3.92
C CYS A 62 4.95 -1.73 -3.40
N ALA A 63 5.11 -1.43 -2.10
CA ALA A 63 6.43 -1.28 -1.49
C ALA A 63 7.23 -2.60 -1.45
N ARG A 64 6.59 -3.75 -1.19
CA ARG A 64 7.26 -5.08 -1.24
C ARG A 64 7.74 -5.42 -2.64
N ILE A 65 6.94 -5.16 -3.66
CA ILE A 65 7.32 -5.46 -5.05
C ILE A 65 8.41 -4.51 -5.53
N ALA A 66 8.29 -3.22 -5.23
CA ALA A 66 9.35 -2.25 -5.49
C ALA A 66 10.66 -2.64 -4.79
N ALA A 67 10.61 -3.16 -3.57
CA ALA A 67 11.80 -3.67 -2.89
C ALA A 67 12.47 -4.81 -3.66
N ARG A 68 11.70 -5.71 -4.27
CA ARG A 68 12.21 -6.83 -5.07
C ARG A 68 12.77 -6.38 -6.41
N ILE A 69 12.09 -5.46 -7.07
CA ILE A 69 12.57 -4.82 -8.31
C ILE A 69 13.91 -4.13 -8.04
N ALA A 70 13.97 -3.27 -7.03
CA ALA A 70 15.19 -2.58 -6.66
C ALA A 70 16.31 -3.55 -6.27
N GLN A 71 16.01 -4.56 -5.45
CA GLN A 71 17.00 -5.57 -5.06
C GLN A 71 17.63 -6.24 -6.28
N ASP A 72 16.79 -6.73 -7.19
CA ASP A 72 17.25 -7.49 -8.34
C ASP A 72 17.99 -6.61 -9.34
N HIS A 73 17.55 -5.36 -9.56
CA HIS A 73 18.28 -4.40 -10.39
C HIS A 73 19.68 -4.14 -9.86
N PHE A 74 19.80 -3.84 -8.56
CA PHE A 74 21.12 -3.54 -7.97
C PHE A 74 22.02 -4.76 -7.84
N GLU A 75 21.49 -5.98 -7.84
CA GLU A 75 22.25 -7.23 -7.73
C GLU A 75 22.59 -7.84 -9.10
N ASN A 76 21.72 -7.69 -10.10
CA ASN A 76 21.80 -8.38 -11.39
C ASN A 76 21.80 -7.43 -12.62
N GLY A 77 21.76 -6.11 -12.41
CA GLY A 77 21.69 -5.09 -13.45
C GLY A 77 20.27 -4.93 -14.03
N ALA A 78 20.19 -4.20 -15.15
CA ALA A 78 18.93 -3.83 -15.80
C ALA A 78 17.99 -5.04 -16.06
N ILE A 79 16.72 -4.86 -15.75
CA ILE A 79 15.67 -5.87 -15.74
C ILE A 79 15.14 -6.16 -17.15
N MET A 80 14.89 -5.14 -17.97
CA MET A 80 14.22 -5.32 -19.27
C MET A 80 15.15 -5.82 -20.38
N GLY A 81 16.47 -5.63 -20.23
CA GLY A 81 17.46 -5.90 -21.28
C GLY A 81 18.27 -7.19 -21.12
N ARG A 82 18.09 -7.94 -20.03
CA ARG A 82 18.96 -9.08 -19.69
C ARG A 82 18.53 -10.40 -20.34
N LYS A 83 19.50 -11.30 -20.55
CA LYS A 83 19.30 -12.63 -21.18
C LYS A 83 18.37 -13.54 -20.37
N LYS A 84 18.45 -13.52 -19.05
CA LYS A 84 17.56 -14.27 -18.16
C LYS A 84 16.42 -13.35 -17.71
N PRO A 85 15.16 -13.58 -18.15
CA PRO A 85 14.05 -12.71 -17.78
C PRO A 85 13.85 -12.60 -16.27
N PHE A 86 13.31 -11.47 -15.83
CA PHE A 86 12.81 -11.32 -14.47
C PHE A 86 11.56 -12.16 -14.26
N ASP A 87 11.58 -12.97 -13.19
CA ASP A 87 10.49 -13.88 -12.86
C ASP A 87 9.42 -13.13 -12.06
N TRP A 88 8.60 -12.38 -12.78
CA TRP A 88 7.54 -11.55 -12.19
C TRP A 88 6.53 -12.38 -11.39
N ASP A 89 6.16 -13.55 -11.91
CA ASP A 89 5.21 -14.46 -11.26
C ASP A 89 5.75 -14.96 -9.92
N TYR A 90 7.00 -15.42 -9.86
CA TYR A 90 7.61 -15.83 -8.60
C TYR A 90 7.65 -14.69 -7.59
N ILE A 91 8.02 -13.48 -8.02
CA ILE A 91 8.07 -12.31 -7.14
C ILE A 91 6.69 -11.95 -6.62
N TRP A 92 5.66 -11.98 -7.46
CA TRP A 92 4.28 -11.77 -7.04
C TRP A 92 3.83 -12.84 -6.03
N LEU A 93 3.91 -14.12 -6.38
CA LEU A 93 3.43 -15.23 -5.55
C LEU A 93 4.16 -15.30 -4.22
N SER A 94 5.47 -15.04 -4.20
CA SER A 94 6.26 -15.00 -2.97
C SER A 94 5.96 -13.79 -2.08
N THR A 95 5.44 -12.71 -2.68
CA THR A 95 5.05 -11.48 -1.96
C THR A 95 3.70 -11.63 -1.28
N ILE A 96 2.71 -12.23 -1.96
CA ILE A 96 1.35 -12.40 -1.42
C ILE A 96 1.14 -13.65 -0.57
N LYS A 97 2.17 -14.49 -0.38
CA LYS A 97 2.03 -15.75 0.36
C LYS A 97 1.50 -15.56 1.80
N GLY A 98 0.70 -16.51 2.27
CA GLY A 98 0.07 -16.50 3.59
C GLY A 98 -1.10 -15.53 3.63
N TYR A 99 -1.13 -14.65 4.64
CA TYR A 99 -2.28 -13.79 4.96
C TYR A 99 -2.91 -13.09 3.74
N GLU A 100 -2.11 -12.44 2.89
CA GLU A 100 -2.62 -11.69 1.73
C GLU A 100 -3.32 -12.61 0.71
N LYS A 101 -2.75 -13.77 0.40
CA LYS A 101 -3.34 -14.75 -0.53
C LYS A 101 -4.64 -15.32 0.03
N ASP A 102 -4.66 -15.62 1.32
CA ASP A 102 -5.73 -16.36 1.96
C ASP A 102 -6.94 -15.45 2.27
N TRP A 103 -6.68 -14.20 2.66
CA TRP A 103 -7.69 -13.29 3.22
C TRP A 103 -7.96 -12.02 2.40
N ASN A 104 -7.20 -11.75 1.34
CA ASN A 104 -7.46 -10.61 0.46
C ASN A 104 -7.84 -11.06 -0.95
N HIS A 105 -9.13 -11.25 -1.18
CA HIS A 105 -9.68 -11.69 -2.48
C HIS A 105 -9.67 -10.60 -3.56
N ASN A 106 -9.50 -9.33 -3.18
CA ASN A 106 -9.50 -8.21 -4.12
C ASN A 106 -8.09 -7.75 -4.52
N ARG A 107 -7.07 -8.53 -4.15
CA ARG A 107 -5.66 -8.23 -4.47
C ARG A 107 -5.42 -8.21 -5.98
N TRP A 108 -4.69 -7.21 -6.43
CA TRP A 108 -4.20 -7.10 -7.80
C TRP A 108 -2.91 -6.29 -7.81
N ILE A 109 -2.13 -6.47 -8.87
CA ILE A 109 -0.93 -5.71 -9.19
C ILE A 109 -0.85 -5.43 -10.69
N ALA A 110 -0.31 -4.27 -11.04
CA ALA A 110 0.18 -3.95 -12.37
C ALA A 110 1.53 -3.22 -12.26
N ILE A 111 2.48 -3.62 -13.09
CA ILE A 111 3.81 -3.05 -13.17
C ILE A 111 3.96 -2.44 -14.55
N TYR A 112 4.33 -1.17 -14.59
CA TYR A 112 4.48 -0.41 -15.81
C TYR A 112 5.95 -0.08 -16.05
N HIS A 113 6.36 -0.12 -17.32
CA HIS A 113 7.62 0.41 -17.79
C HIS A 113 7.37 1.22 -19.06
N LYS A 114 7.80 2.48 -19.08
CA LYS A 114 7.54 3.42 -20.19
C LYS A 114 6.05 3.47 -20.60
N GLY A 115 5.18 3.53 -19.59
CA GLY A 115 3.72 3.61 -19.76
C GLY A 115 3.03 2.32 -20.20
N ARG A 116 3.77 1.21 -20.36
CA ARG A 116 3.20 -0.08 -20.77
C ARG A 116 3.22 -1.07 -19.63
N VAL A 117 2.14 -1.85 -19.50
CA VAL A 117 2.08 -2.98 -18.56
C VAL A 117 3.12 -4.02 -18.98
N VAL A 118 4.09 -4.29 -18.11
CA VAL A 118 5.07 -5.38 -18.28
C VAL A 118 4.71 -6.61 -17.46
N PHE A 119 3.87 -6.44 -16.44
CA PHE A 119 3.33 -7.53 -15.66
C PHE A 119 2.03 -7.10 -14.97
N GLU A 120 1.06 -8.00 -14.90
CA GLU A 120 -0.15 -7.84 -14.11
C GLU A 120 -0.60 -9.19 -13.54
N SER A 121 -1.21 -9.19 -12.36
CA SER A 121 -1.72 -10.41 -11.73
C SER A 121 -2.69 -10.12 -10.60
N GLY A 122 -3.41 -11.16 -10.18
CA GLY A 122 -4.31 -11.15 -9.03
C GLY A 122 -5.80 -11.28 -9.42
N PRO A 123 -6.64 -11.80 -8.49
CA PRO A 123 -8.07 -11.99 -8.73
C PRO A 123 -8.91 -10.71 -8.67
N GLY A 124 -8.38 -9.61 -8.11
CA GLY A 124 -9.10 -8.35 -7.99
C GLY A 124 -9.27 -7.60 -9.30
N ILE A 125 -10.28 -6.71 -9.35
CA ILE A 125 -10.56 -5.90 -10.53
C ILE A 125 -9.72 -4.62 -10.49
N ARG A 126 -8.72 -4.54 -11.39
CA ARG A 126 -7.99 -3.31 -11.70
C ARG A 126 -8.75 -2.53 -12.77
N HIS A 127 -8.95 -1.24 -12.56
CA HIS A 127 -9.68 -0.43 -13.55
C HIS A 127 -8.78 -0.08 -14.76
N PRO A 128 -9.20 -0.32 -16.02
CA PRO A 128 -8.38 -0.08 -17.22
C PRO A 128 -7.95 1.39 -17.42
N PHE A 129 -8.68 2.35 -16.83
CA PHE A 129 -8.27 3.76 -16.79
C PHE A 129 -6.83 3.96 -16.29
N LEU A 130 -6.38 3.10 -15.36
CA LEU A 130 -5.03 3.17 -14.82
C LEU A 130 -3.96 2.93 -15.91
N ASP A 131 -4.27 2.19 -16.97
CA ASP A 131 -3.35 1.99 -18.09
C ASP A 131 -3.25 3.25 -18.96
N ILE A 132 -4.38 3.92 -19.16
CA ILE A 132 -4.44 5.17 -19.94
C ILE A 132 -3.62 6.24 -19.25
N ILE A 133 -3.81 6.44 -17.95
CA ILE A 133 -3.10 7.50 -17.22
C ILE A 133 -1.58 7.25 -17.19
N GLU A 134 -1.14 5.99 -17.05
CA GLU A 134 0.30 5.66 -17.11
C GLU A 134 0.91 5.85 -18.50
N GLN A 135 0.13 5.61 -19.57
CA GLN A 135 0.56 5.94 -20.93
C GLN A 135 0.69 7.46 -21.11
N CYS A 136 -0.26 8.24 -20.62
CA CYS A 136 -0.20 9.70 -20.67
C CYS A 136 1.00 10.26 -19.89
N GLU A 137 1.24 9.74 -18.68
CA GLU A 137 2.36 10.13 -17.82
C GLU A 137 3.71 9.79 -18.44
N ALA A 138 3.84 8.62 -19.08
CA ALA A 138 5.08 8.25 -19.75
C ALA A 138 5.45 9.16 -20.93
N VAL A 139 4.47 9.85 -21.53
CA VAL A 139 4.71 10.84 -22.60
C VAL A 139 4.99 12.23 -22.01
N ASN A 140 4.42 12.57 -20.84
CA ASN A 140 4.51 13.90 -20.22
C ASN A 140 4.81 13.83 -18.72
N PRO A 141 6.04 13.44 -18.33
CA PRO A 141 6.40 13.17 -16.92
C PRO A 141 6.45 14.41 -16.03
N ASP A 142 6.30 15.61 -16.59
CA ASP A 142 6.50 16.87 -15.85
C ASP A 142 5.36 17.19 -14.87
N SER A 143 4.16 16.67 -15.10
CA SER A 143 2.99 16.98 -14.26
C SER A 143 1.84 16.00 -14.49
N TYR A 144 1.50 15.26 -13.44
CA TYR A 144 0.37 14.35 -13.42
C TYR A 144 -0.97 15.03 -13.75
N ASP A 145 -1.14 16.31 -13.37
CA ASP A 145 -2.33 17.10 -13.73
C ASP A 145 -2.45 17.31 -15.25
N LYS A 146 -1.32 17.41 -15.96
CA LYS A 146 -1.33 17.45 -17.44
C LYS A 146 -1.71 16.09 -17.99
N SER A 147 -1.21 15.00 -17.41
CA SER A 147 -1.57 13.63 -17.81
C SER A 147 -3.06 13.36 -17.66
N LEU A 148 -3.71 13.91 -16.63
CA LEU A 148 -5.17 13.86 -16.47
C LEU A 148 -5.91 14.57 -17.61
N LYS A 149 -5.49 15.78 -17.96
CA LYS A 149 -6.09 16.53 -19.09
C LYS A 149 -5.93 15.79 -20.41
N ILE A 150 -4.77 15.18 -20.64
CA ILE A 150 -4.52 14.37 -21.83
C ILE A 150 -5.43 13.15 -21.85
N ALA A 151 -5.66 12.51 -20.69
CA ALA A 151 -6.59 11.40 -20.59
C ALA A 151 -8.04 11.83 -20.91
N GLU A 152 -8.50 12.98 -20.40
CA GLU A 152 -9.81 13.56 -20.75
C GLU A 152 -9.93 13.83 -22.26
N ASP A 153 -8.89 14.40 -22.87
CA ASP A 153 -8.85 14.66 -24.30
C ASP A 153 -8.86 13.35 -25.12
N ALA A 154 -8.18 12.31 -24.66
CA ALA A 154 -8.20 10.99 -25.28
C ALA A 154 -9.61 10.35 -25.23
N PHE A 155 -10.31 10.47 -24.09
CA PHE A 155 -11.72 10.05 -24.01
C PHE A 155 -12.60 10.84 -24.98
N ARG A 156 -12.40 12.17 -25.06
CA ARG A 156 -13.15 13.03 -25.98
C ARG A 156 -12.95 12.63 -27.44
N GLN A 157 -11.72 12.32 -27.83
CA GLN A 157 -11.40 11.83 -29.17
C GLN A 157 -12.05 10.47 -29.47
N ALA A 158 -12.24 9.63 -28.44
CA ALA A 158 -12.98 8.38 -28.53
C ALA A 158 -14.51 8.54 -28.45
N GLY A 159 -15.03 9.77 -28.46
CA GLY A 159 -16.47 10.08 -28.42
C GLY A 159 -17.09 10.00 -27.02
N LYS A 160 -16.29 9.92 -25.95
CA LYS A 160 -16.75 9.95 -24.56
C LYS A 160 -16.39 11.28 -23.92
N PHE A 161 -17.37 12.05 -23.49
CA PHE A 161 -17.11 13.30 -22.78
C PHE A 161 -17.12 13.00 -21.29
N VAL A 162 -15.95 13.03 -20.67
CA VAL A 162 -15.78 12.75 -19.25
C VAL A 162 -15.07 13.89 -18.54
N THR A 163 -15.37 14.04 -17.26
CA THR A 163 -14.57 14.81 -16.30
C THR A 163 -13.93 13.85 -15.32
N ILE A 164 -12.65 14.06 -15.01
CA ILE A 164 -11.88 13.23 -14.09
C ILE A 164 -11.53 14.06 -12.86
N GLU A 165 -12.13 13.74 -11.72
CA GLU A 165 -11.70 14.25 -10.42
C GLU A 165 -10.60 13.34 -9.87
N TYR A 166 -9.50 13.94 -9.40
CA TYR A 166 -8.34 13.23 -8.85
C TYR A 166 -8.06 13.67 -7.42
N ASP A 167 -8.06 12.72 -6.49
CA ASP A 167 -7.62 12.90 -5.12
C ASP A 167 -6.41 11.99 -4.88
N SER A 168 -5.31 12.58 -4.41
CA SER A 168 -4.10 11.84 -4.07
C SER A 168 -3.48 12.26 -2.77
N ASN A 169 -2.90 11.28 -2.09
CA ASN A 169 -2.31 11.46 -0.79
C ASN A 169 -1.03 10.63 -0.69
N VAL A 170 0.06 11.27 -0.28
CA VAL A 170 1.32 10.58 -0.01
C VAL A 170 1.13 9.64 1.19
N ALA A 171 1.63 8.41 1.06
CA ALA A 171 1.62 7.40 2.11
C ALA A 171 3.02 6.95 2.54
N LEU A 172 3.99 6.98 1.63
CA LEU A 172 5.39 6.69 1.90
C LEU A 172 6.27 7.62 1.08
N ILE A 173 7.29 8.19 1.70
CA ILE A 173 8.41 8.85 1.03
C ILE A 173 9.66 8.11 1.45
N LEU A 174 10.50 7.74 0.49
CA LEU A 174 11.77 7.07 0.71
C LEU A 174 12.87 7.80 -0.04
N SER A 175 13.96 8.11 0.64
CA SER A 175 15.14 8.72 0.04
C SER A 175 16.39 8.07 0.62
N ILE A 176 17.31 7.65 -0.24
CA ILE A 176 18.60 7.11 0.13
C ILE A 176 19.67 7.95 -0.52
N LYS A 177 20.57 8.45 0.32
CA LYS A 177 21.70 9.28 -0.06
C LYS A 177 22.83 9.07 0.95
N ASP A 178 24.07 8.99 0.48
CA ASP A 178 25.26 8.90 1.36
C ASP A 178 25.21 7.75 2.39
N ASP A 179 24.71 6.58 1.99
CA ASP A 179 24.45 5.40 2.87
C ASP A 179 23.50 5.68 4.05
N GLU A 180 22.67 6.72 3.94
CA GLU A 180 21.58 7.04 4.86
C GLU A 180 20.24 6.91 4.13
N GLY A 181 19.33 6.09 4.69
CA GLY A 181 17.97 5.92 4.17
C GLY A 181 16.95 6.60 5.07
N LYS A 182 16.23 7.58 4.54
CA LYS A 182 15.13 8.26 5.23
C LYS A 182 13.81 7.77 4.68
N CYS A 183 12.93 7.32 5.57
CA CYS A 183 11.61 6.83 5.21
C CYS A 183 10.57 7.54 6.06
N GLY A 184 9.65 8.27 5.43
CA GLY A 184 8.50 8.87 6.06
C GLY A 184 7.24 8.09 5.71
N VAL A 185 6.55 7.55 6.70
CA VAL A 185 5.29 6.81 6.53
C VAL A 185 4.16 7.64 7.11
N ILE A 186 3.17 7.95 6.28
CA ILE A 186 2.00 8.73 6.66
C ILE A 186 0.88 7.76 7.04
N VAL A 187 0.55 7.75 8.33
CA VAL A 187 -0.42 6.87 8.95
C VAL A 187 -1.71 7.63 9.17
N ARG A 188 -2.81 7.11 8.64
CA ARG A 188 -4.14 7.67 8.89
C ARG A 188 -4.83 6.81 9.92
N GLY A 189 -4.80 7.26 11.16
CA GLY A 189 -5.56 6.66 12.25
C GLY A 189 -7.00 7.17 12.26
N PRO A 190 -7.89 6.50 13.01
CA PRO A 190 -9.31 6.85 13.07
C PRO A 190 -9.61 8.28 13.58
N SER A 191 -8.73 8.86 14.40
CA SER A 191 -8.90 10.20 14.98
C SER A 191 -7.91 11.24 14.49
N ARG A 192 -6.80 10.82 13.87
CA ARG A 192 -5.73 11.71 13.42
C ARG A 192 -4.87 11.09 12.32
N THR A 193 -4.38 11.95 11.44
CA THR A 193 -3.26 11.61 10.55
C THR A 193 -1.96 11.88 11.29
N THR A 194 -1.10 10.87 11.39
CA THR A 194 0.22 10.96 12.03
C THR A 194 1.28 10.50 11.06
N THR A 195 2.40 11.21 10.99
CA THR A 195 3.56 10.77 10.23
C THR A 195 4.59 10.23 11.21
N PHE A 196 5.11 9.03 10.95
CA PHE A 196 6.34 8.60 11.60
C PHE A 196 7.44 8.46 10.55
N ASN A 197 8.66 8.75 10.95
CA ASN A 197 9.83 8.67 10.12
C ASN A 197 10.80 7.69 10.76
N PHE A 198 11.51 6.93 9.94
CA PHE A 198 12.69 6.22 10.37
C PHE A 198 13.87 6.56 9.46
N THR A 199 15.03 6.77 10.08
CA THR A 199 16.30 6.98 9.40
C THR A 199 17.17 5.78 9.67
N ALA A 200 17.53 5.06 8.60
CA ALA A 200 18.49 3.96 8.62
C ALA A 200 19.88 4.48 8.26
N LYS A 201 20.88 4.09 9.05
CA LYS A 201 22.30 4.41 8.85
C LYS A 201 23.13 3.12 8.83
N LYS A 202 24.26 3.17 8.15
CA LYS A 202 25.20 2.04 8.08
C LYS A 202 25.56 1.50 9.46
N ARG A 203 25.59 0.17 9.59
CA ARG A 203 26.06 -0.54 10.80
C ARG A 203 27.07 -1.60 10.37
N GLY A 204 28.27 -1.57 10.96
CA GLY A 204 29.28 -2.62 10.75
C GLY A 204 29.73 -2.82 9.30
N GLY A 205 30.14 -1.75 8.61
CA GLY A 205 30.66 -1.81 7.23
C GLY A 205 29.63 -2.14 6.14
N ARG A 206 28.39 -2.46 6.51
CA ARG A 206 27.28 -2.69 5.57
C ARG A 206 26.55 -1.38 5.29
N GLY A 207 26.49 -1.00 4.01
CA GLY A 207 25.70 0.14 3.54
C GLY A 207 24.21 -0.13 3.60
N VAL A 208 23.42 0.95 3.59
CA VAL A 208 21.95 0.89 3.60
C VAL A 208 21.44 0.59 2.19
N LYS A 209 20.57 -0.42 2.04
CA LYS A 209 19.98 -0.80 0.74
C LYS A 209 18.54 -0.29 0.61
N SER A 210 18.18 0.22 -0.58
CA SER A 210 16.81 0.62 -0.95
C SER A 210 15.78 -0.49 -0.77
N SER A 211 16.12 -1.70 -1.20
CA SER A 211 15.27 -2.87 -1.01
C SER A 211 14.97 -3.17 0.46
N GLN A 212 15.93 -2.97 1.36
CA GLN A 212 15.74 -3.20 2.80
C GLN A 212 14.85 -2.13 3.42
N CYS A 213 15.08 -0.85 3.09
CA CYS A 213 14.25 0.26 3.56
C CYS A 213 12.80 0.15 3.04
N LEU A 214 12.61 -0.18 1.76
CA LEU A 214 11.28 -0.43 1.19
C LEU A 214 10.59 -1.64 1.85
N SER A 215 11.32 -2.71 2.13
CA SER A 215 10.78 -3.88 2.84
C SER A 215 10.34 -3.55 4.27
N ALA A 216 11.13 -2.75 5.00
CA ALA A 216 10.80 -2.28 6.34
C ALA A 216 9.56 -1.35 6.30
N ALA A 217 9.53 -0.38 5.38
CA ALA A 217 8.38 0.48 5.17
C ALA A 217 7.10 -0.31 4.86
N ALA A 218 7.20 -1.33 4.00
CA ALA A 218 6.08 -2.21 3.70
C ALA A 218 5.59 -2.99 4.93
N ALA A 219 6.51 -3.45 5.79
CA ALA A 219 6.15 -4.13 7.02
C ALA A 219 5.39 -3.23 8.00
N PHE A 220 5.79 -1.96 8.10
CA PHE A 220 5.04 -0.97 8.89
C PHE A 220 3.66 -0.67 8.29
N LEU A 221 3.57 -0.41 6.98
CA LEU A 221 2.31 -0.15 6.30
C LEU A 221 1.29 -1.27 6.51
N GLU A 222 1.73 -2.52 6.33
CA GLU A 222 0.88 -3.70 6.55
C GLU A 222 0.54 -3.88 8.04
N GLY A 223 1.53 -3.70 8.92
CA GLY A 223 1.34 -3.90 10.35
C GLY A 223 0.35 -2.92 10.96
N ILE A 224 0.37 -1.67 10.52
CA ILE A 224 -0.61 -0.65 10.94
C ILE A 224 -2.03 -1.05 10.51
N GLN A 225 -2.20 -1.47 9.26
CA GLN A 225 -3.51 -1.89 8.74
C GLN A 225 -4.05 -3.12 9.49
N LEU A 226 -3.19 -4.10 9.75
CA LEU A 226 -3.57 -5.33 10.46
C LEU A 226 -3.82 -5.07 11.95
N ALA A 227 -3.08 -4.18 12.61
CA ALA A 227 -3.34 -3.80 14.00
C ALA A 227 -4.75 -3.23 14.17
N PHE A 228 -5.18 -2.37 13.24
CA PHE A 228 -6.54 -1.86 13.23
C PHE A 228 -7.59 -2.96 13.05
N LEU A 229 -7.38 -3.86 12.08
CA LEU A 229 -8.28 -5.00 11.85
C LEU A 229 -8.41 -5.91 13.08
N VAL A 230 -7.28 -6.22 13.74
CA VAL A 230 -7.25 -7.04 14.94
C VAL A 230 -8.05 -6.37 16.07
N GLY A 231 -7.81 -5.09 16.36
CA GLY A 231 -8.56 -4.39 17.41
C GLY A 231 -10.06 -4.31 17.13
N MET A 232 -10.46 -4.07 15.88
CA MET A 232 -11.88 -4.12 15.48
C MET A 232 -12.48 -5.52 15.70
N THR A 233 -11.75 -6.57 15.35
CA THR A 233 -12.21 -7.96 15.48
C THR A 233 -12.32 -8.37 16.94
N ASN A 234 -11.35 -7.99 17.79
CA ASN A 234 -11.36 -8.28 19.22
C ASN A 234 -12.63 -7.74 19.89
N ILE A 235 -13.03 -6.50 19.59
CA ILE A 235 -14.26 -5.91 20.13
C ILE A 235 -15.51 -6.61 19.61
N LYS A 236 -15.55 -6.96 18.31
CA LYS A 236 -16.65 -7.73 17.76
C LYS A 236 -16.81 -9.10 18.44
N GLN A 237 -15.71 -9.78 18.75
CA GLN A 237 -15.76 -11.06 19.47
C GLN A 237 -16.15 -10.87 20.94
N HIS A 238 -15.60 -9.86 21.61
CA HIS A 238 -15.85 -9.60 23.03
C HIS A 238 -17.33 -9.34 23.34
N TYR A 239 -18.02 -8.62 22.45
CA TYR A 239 -19.46 -8.35 22.56
C TYR A 239 -20.33 -9.27 21.68
N GLU A 240 -19.80 -10.43 21.26
CA GLU A 240 -20.54 -11.45 20.51
C GLU A 240 -21.30 -10.89 19.29
N LEU A 241 -20.70 -9.89 18.62
CA LEU A 241 -21.17 -9.35 17.35
C LEU A 241 -20.83 -10.28 16.19
N ILE A 242 -19.79 -11.11 16.36
CA ILE A 242 -19.42 -12.19 15.45
C ILE A 242 -19.20 -13.49 16.22
N ASP A 243 -19.41 -14.61 15.53
CA ASP A 243 -19.10 -15.93 16.09
C ASP A 243 -17.58 -16.16 16.15
N ASN A 244 -17.11 -16.87 17.18
CA ASN A 244 -15.68 -17.14 17.41
C ASN A 244 -15.04 -18.05 16.34
N TYR A 245 -15.86 -18.77 15.58
CA TYR A 245 -15.48 -19.64 14.47
C TYR A 245 -15.89 -19.06 13.11
N SER A 246 -16.38 -17.82 13.07
CA SER A 246 -16.62 -17.11 11.82
C SER A 246 -15.32 -16.85 11.04
N ASP A 247 -15.45 -16.67 9.73
CA ASP A 247 -14.34 -16.27 8.87
C ASP A 247 -13.67 -14.97 9.35
N ASP A 248 -14.45 -13.99 9.84
CA ASP A 248 -13.95 -12.75 10.45
C ASP A 248 -13.03 -13.05 11.64
N ALA A 249 -13.43 -13.94 12.54
CA ALA A 249 -12.62 -14.33 13.70
C ALA A 249 -11.35 -15.09 13.29
N HIS A 250 -11.44 -15.96 12.27
CA HIS A 250 -10.27 -16.64 11.71
C HIS A 250 -9.30 -15.66 11.03
N GLN A 251 -9.82 -14.67 10.30
CA GLN A 251 -9.05 -13.60 9.70
C GLN A 251 -8.32 -12.77 10.76
N GLY A 252 -9.01 -12.37 11.83
CA GLY A 252 -8.42 -11.61 12.95
C GLY A 252 -7.26 -12.37 13.62
N ARG A 253 -7.44 -13.68 13.88
CA ARG A 253 -6.36 -14.53 14.42
C ARG A 253 -5.18 -14.62 13.46
N ALA A 254 -5.43 -14.81 12.16
CA ALA A 254 -4.37 -14.85 11.15
C ALA A 254 -3.62 -13.52 11.02
N ALA A 255 -4.35 -12.39 11.13
CA ALA A 255 -3.77 -11.04 11.14
C ALA A 255 -2.86 -10.84 12.36
N SER A 256 -3.29 -11.28 13.54
CA SER A 256 -2.46 -11.23 14.77
C SER A 256 -1.16 -12.03 14.63
N GLN A 257 -1.23 -13.26 14.09
CA GLN A 257 -0.02 -14.04 13.81
C GLN A 257 0.91 -13.35 12.80
N LYS A 258 0.34 -12.72 11.78
CA LYS A 258 1.08 -11.97 10.78
C LYS A 258 1.76 -10.73 11.37
N LEU A 259 1.13 -10.01 12.29
CA LEU A 259 1.74 -8.90 13.03
C LEU A 259 3.03 -9.31 13.75
N GLY A 260 3.02 -10.47 14.41
CA GLY A 260 4.22 -11.02 15.04
C GLY A 260 5.38 -11.18 14.04
N ARG A 261 5.09 -11.75 12.86
CA ARG A 261 6.10 -11.92 11.78
C ARG A 261 6.59 -10.58 11.23
N LEU A 262 5.71 -9.58 11.10
CA LEU A 262 6.09 -8.23 10.66
C LEU A 262 7.00 -7.55 11.67
N ASN A 263 6.70 -7.66 12.97
CA ASN A 263 7.57 -7.18 14.03
C ASN A 263 8.95 -7.85 13.99
N SER A 264 9.02 -9.16 13.78
CA SER A 264 10.31 -9.86 13.62
C SER A 264 11.08 -9.36 12.39
N ALA A 265 10.42 -9.08 11.27
CA ALA A 265 11.06 -8.55 10.07
C ALA A 265 11.62 -7.13 10.30
N ILE A 266 10.88 -6.27 11.02
CA ILE A 266 11.35 -4.94 11.42
C ILE A 266 12.56 -5.05 12.36
N ALA A 267 12.51 -5.95 13.35
CA ALA A 267 13.63 -6.19 14.25
C ALA A 267 14.89 -6.71 13.53
N GLN A 268 14.72 -7.56 12.50
CA GLN A 268 15.83 -7.99 11.66
C GLN A 268 16.45 -6.83 10.90
N PHE A 269 15.64 -5.91 10.38
CA PHE A 269 16.14 -4.69 9.75
C PHE A 269 16.93 -3.82 10.75
N GLU A 270 16.39 -3.61 11.96
CA GLU A 270 17.06 -2.88 13.05
C GLU A 270 18.37 -3.54 13.53
N ASN A 271 18.51 -4.85 13.33
CA ASN A 271 19.77 -5.55 13.60
C ASN A 271 20.81 -5.34 12.50
N LEU A 272 20.37 -5.12 11.26
CA LEU A 272 21.25 -4.95 10.09
C LEU A 272 21.80 -3.53 9.96
N VAL A 273 21.02 -2.51 10.38
CA VAL A 273 21.35 -1.09 10.26
C VAL A 273 21.07 -0.37 11.58
N GLU A 274 21.64 0.81 11.78
CA GLU A 274 21.24 1.68 12.90
C GLU A 274 19.97 2.42 12.50
N VAL A 275 18.91 2.33 13.30
CA VAL A 275 17.62 2.96 12.98
C VAL A 275 17.23 3.98 14.04
N VAL A 276 16.90 5.19 13.62
CA VAL A 276 16.39 6.27 14.46
C VAL A 276 14.96 6.58 14.05
N TYR A 277 14.02 6.53 15.00
CA TYR A 277 12.61 6.83 14.77
C TYR A 277 12.26 8.26 15.20
N ARG A 278 11.27 8.88 14.51
CA ARG A 278 10.67 10.18 14.87
C ARG A 278 9.17 10.21 14.54
N PRO A 279 8.25 10.38 15.51
CA PRO A 279 8.49 10.56 16.94
C PRO A 279 9.06 9.30 17.61
N ASP A 280 8.27 8.24 17.70
CA ASP A 280 8.69 6.94 18.24
C ASP A 280 8.39 5.83 17.25
N ARG A 281 9.04 4.68 17.42
CA ARG A 281 8.76 3.46 16.65
C ARG A 281 7.28 3.09 16.85
N PRO A 282 6.51 2.84 15.76
CA PRO A 282 5.15 2.31 15.89
C PRO A 282 5.10 1.04 16.74
N ASP A 283 4.20 1.04 17.72
CA ASP A 283 3.89 -0.13 18.54
C ASP A 283 2.54 -0.70 18.09
N PHE A 284 2.58 -1.87 17.45
CA PHE A 284 1.36 -2.51 16.96
C PHE A 284 0.44 -2.96 18.10
N GLY A 285 0.94 -3.26 19.29
CA GLY A 285 0.12 -3.58 20.46
C GLY A 285 -0.70 -2.36 20.89
N LYS A 286 -0.02 -1.22 21.07
CA LYS A 286 -0.70 0.05 21.37
C LYS A 286 -1.72 0.44 20.29
N MET A 287 -1.41 0.19 19.02
CA MET A 287 -2.35 0.45 17.92
C MET A 287 -3.58 -0.47 17.95
N ILE A 288 -3.43 -1.72 18.39
CA ILE A 288 -4.58 -2.61 18.65
C ILE A 288 -5.44 -2.01 19.75
N ASP A 289 -4.85 -1.61 20.88
CA ASP A 289 -5.58 -1.00 22.00
C ASP A 289 -6.36 0.27 21.56
N ASP A 290 -5.70 1.16 20.81
CA ASP A 290 -6.31 2.36 20.25
C ASP A 290 -7.48 2.00 19.29
N ALA A 291 -7.32 0.95 18.48
CA ALA A 291 -8.35 0.47 17.57
C ALA A 291 -9.53 -0.18 18.32
N GLU A 292 -9.29 -0.88 19.43
CA GLU A 292 -10.34 -1.41 20.30
C GLU A 292 -11.17 -0.29 20.93
N ILE A 293 -10.53 0.75 21.46
CA ILE A 293 -11.21 1.93 22.00
C ILE A 293 -12.09 2.59 20.93
N PHE A 294 -11.55 2.70 19.71
CA PHE A 294 -12.30 3.25 18.59
C PHE A 294 -13.48 2.35 18.17
N ALA A 295 -13.27 1.04 18.11
CA ALA A 295 -14.28 0.06 17.75
C ALA A 295 -15.46 0.10 18.72
N LYS A 296 -15.20 0.17 20.04
CA LYS A 296 -16.24 0.32 21.07
C LYS A 296 -17.13 1.54 20.81
N LYS A 297 -16.54 2.68 20.41
CA LYS A 297 -17.30 3.91 20.11
C LYS A 297 -18.17 3.78 18.87
N ILE A 298 -17.66 3.17 17.81
CA ILE A 298 -18.41 3.00 16.56
C ILE A 298 -19.53 1.97 16.71
N LEU A 299 -19.26 0.88 17.42
CA LEU A 299 -20.19 -0.24 17.58
C LEU A 299 -21.16 -0.04 18.75
N ALA A 300 -21.04 1.06 19.51
CA ALA A 300 -21.83 1.33 20.71
C ALA A 300 -23.34 1.13 20.51
N LYS A 301 -23.91 1.68 19.44
CA LYS A 301 -25.34 1.55 19.14
C LYS A 301 -25.77 0.10 18.89
N GLU A 302 -24.91 -0.68 18.25
CA GLU A 302 -25.20 -2.08 17.95
C GLU A 302 -25.08 -2.95 19.21
N ILE A 303 -24.06 -2.69 20.02
CA ILE A 303 -23.84 -3.33 21.32
C ILE A 303 -25.03 -3.04 22.25
N GLU A 304 -25.42 -1.78 22.41
CA GLU A 304 -26.57 -1.36 23.22
C GLU A 304 -27.85 -2.06 22.75
N ARG A 305 -28.10 -2.11 21.43
CA ARG A 305 -29.27 -2.80 20.88
C ARG A 305 -29.30 -4.29 21.26
N LYS A 306 -28.17 -4.99 21.22
CA LYS A 306 -28.08 -6.41 21.58
C LYS A 306 -28.20 -6.65 23.09
N ILE A 307 -27.70 -5.73 23.92
CA ILE A 307 -27.88 -5.77 25.37
C ILE A 307 -29.36 -5.57 25.70
N ASP A 308 -30.01 -4.57 25.09
CA ASP A 308 -31.42 -4.25 25.31
C ASP A 308 -32.35 -5.39 24.84
N SER A 309 -31.98 -6.13 23.79
CA SER A 309 -32.72 -7.31 23.33
C SER A 309 -32.46 -8.57 24.16
N GLY A 310 -31.50 -8.53 25.10
CA GLY A 310 -31.09 -9.68 25.90
C GLY A 310 -30.30 -10.74 25.12
N GLU A 311 -29.81 -10.40 23.91
CA GLU A 311 -28.97 -11.27 23.09
C GLU A 311 -27.58 -11.46 23.71
N ILE A 312 -27.06 -10.46 24.43
CA ILE A 312 -25.75 -10.47 25.09
C ILE A 312 -25.81 -9.88 26.49
N SER A 313 -24.87 -10.27 27.37
CA SER A 313 -24.74 -9.68 28.71
C SER A 313 -24.25 -8.24 28.64
N GLY A 314 -24.82 -7.35 29.48
CA GLY A 314 -24.33 -5.98 29.66
C GLY A 314 -23.12 -5.86 30.59
N GLU A 315 -22.63 -6.97 31.14
CA GLU A 315 -21.49 -6.98 32.08
C GLU A 315 -20.21 -6.45 31.40
N GLY A 316 -19.62 -5.40 31.95
CA GLY A 316 -18.41 -4.77 31.40
C GLY A 316 -18.65 -3.71 30.31
N TRP A 317 -19.90 -3.48 29.88
CA TRP A 317 -20.23 -2.38 28.99
C TRP A 317 -20.24 -1.04 29.75
N VAL A 318 -19.36 -0.13 29.34
CA VAL A 318 -19.31 1.26 29.83
C VAL A 318 -19.16 2.16 28.61
N ARG A 319 -20.03 3.16 28.53
CA ARG A 319 -20.10 4.11 27.42
C ARG A 319 -18.92 5.08 27.36
#